data_AF-A0A7W7CIC7-F1
#
_entry.id   AF-A0A7W7CIC7-F1
#
_cell.length_a   1.000
_cell.length_b   1.000
_cell.length_c   1.000
_cell.angle_alpha   90.00
_cell.angle_beta   90.00
_cell.angle_gamma   90.00
#
_symmetry.space_group_name_H-M   'P 1'
#
loop_
_entity.id
_entity.type
_entity.pdbx_description
1 polymer ?
#
loop_
_entity_poly.entity_id
_entity_poly.type
_entity_poly.pdbx_seq_one_letter_code
_entity_poly.pdbx_strand_id
1 'polypeptide(L)'
;MSVRTTAQLAGLSPAFLSMVENGERILDRLSHIQAIATALRVSPADLIDSAWAPAVARGPWVRDQELTGECRYPPSTTLAHQVPDPEA
;
A
#
# COMPACT_ATOMS: atom_id res chain seq x y z
N MET A 1 -10.48 -21.02 7.99
CA MET A 1 -9.14 -21.38 8.52
C MET A 1 -8.88 -20.52 9.75
N SER A 2 -8.04 -20.96 10.71
CA SER A 2 -7.69 -20.13 11.88
C SER A 2 -6.46 -19.27 11.59
N VAL A 3 -6.35 -18.09 12.23
CA VAL A 3 -5.18 -17.19 12.16
C VAL A 3 -3.88 -17.94 12.47
N ARG A 4 -3.91 -18.79 13.50
CA ARG A 4 -2.76 -19.60 13.90
C ARG A 4 -2.32 -20.54 12.79
N THR A 5 -3.27 -21.20 12.13
CA THR A 5 -2.99 -22.13 11.03
C THR A 5 -2.40 -21.39 9.83
N THR A 6 -2.98 -20.26 9.45
CA THR A 6 -2.49 -19.44 8.33
C THR A 6 -1.08 -18.92 8.61
N ALA A 7 -0.83 -18.40 9.82
CA ALA A 7 0.48 -17.89 10.22
C ALA A 7 1.55 -18.99 10.17
N GLN A 8 1.24 -20.21 10.65
CA GLN A 8 2.15 -21.34 10.57
C GLN A 8 2.49 -21.72 9.12
N LEU A 9 1.49 -21.75 8.23
CA LEU A 9 1.69 -22.05 6.82
C LEU A 9 2.49 -20.95 6.09
N ALA A 10 2.30 -19.70 6.48
CA ALA A 10 3.02 -18.55 5.91
C ALA A 10 4.41 -18.33 6.53
N GLY A 11 4.82 -19.10 7.54
CA GLY A 11 6.08 -18.88 8.27
C GLY A 11 6.10 -17.57 9.08
N LEU A 12 4.93 -17.09 9.51
CA LEU A 12 4.74 -15.86 10.28
C LEU A 12 4.35 -16.16 11.72
N SER A 13 4.52 -15.18 12.61
CA SER A 13 4.03 -15.33 13.98
C SER A 13 2.51 -15.13 14.04
N PRO A 14 1.76 -15.94 14.82
CA PRO A 14 0.31 -15.75 14.99
C PRO A 14 -0.05 -14.37 15.55
N ALA A 15 0.77 -13.82 16.45
CA ALA A 15 0.58 -12.48 17.00
C ALA A 15 0.74 -11.39 15.94
N PHE A 16 1.71 -11.52 15.03
CA PHE A 16 1.88 -10.60 13.91
C PHE A 16 0.66 -10.62 12.99
N LEU A 17 0.22 -11.81 12.57
CA LEU A 17 -0.94 -11.92 11.68
C LEU A 17 -2.22 -11.40 12.35
N SER A 18 -2.39 -11.63 13.65
CA SER A 18 -3.52 -11.08 14.40
C SER A 18 -3.50 -9.54 14.47
N MET A 19 -2.35 -8.91 14.72
CA MET A 19 -2.24 -7.44 14.68
C MET A 19 -2.55 -6.88 13.29
N VAL A 20 -2.12 -7.58 12.23
CA VAL A 20 -2.42 -7.19 10.84
C VAL A 20 -3.92 -7.29 10.55
N GLU A 21 -4.56 -8.40 10.91
CA GLU A 21 -6.00 -8.60 10.71
C GLU A 21 -6.86 -7.58 11.49
N ASN A 22 -6.39 -7.15 12.67
CA ASN A 22 -7.06 -6.12 13.48
C ASN A 22 -6.73 -4.68 13.02
N GLY A 23 -5.89 -4.50 12.01
CA GLY A 23 -5.46 -3.16 11.54
C GLY A 23 -4.50 -2.44 12.48
N GLU A 24 -3.97 -3.11 13.50
CA GLU A 24 -2.98 -2.57 14.44
C GLU A 24 -1.58 -2.50 13.82
N ARG A 25 -1.35 -3.25 12.74
CA ARG A 25 -0.08 -3.28 12.02
C ARG A 25 -0.26 -3.33 10.51
N ILE A 26 0.54 -2.53 9.80
CA ILE A 26 0.57 -2.50 8.34
C ILE A 26 1.31 -3.74 7.80
N LEU A 27 0.74 -4.35 6.77
CA LEU A 27 1.37 -5.41 5.96
C LEU A 27 2.01 -4.78 4.72
N ASP A 28 3.27 -4.34 4.84
CA ASP A 28 4.00 -3.56 3.82
C ASP A 28 5.01 -4.39 3.01
N ARG A 29 5.42 -5.55 3.53
CA ARG A 29 6.41 -6.42 2.88
C ARG A 29 5.75 -7.35 1.86
N LEU A 30 6.13 -7.20 0.60
CA LEU A 30 5.67 -8.07 -0.49
C LEU A 30 5.92 -9.56 -0.20
N SER A 31 7.04 -9.90 0.44
CA SER A 31 7.34 -11.29 0.82
C SER A 31 6.32 -11.87 1.80
N HIS A 32 5.82 -11.08 2.75
CA HIS A 32 4.78 -11.53 3.68
C HIS A 32 3.43 -11.67 2.98
N ILE A 33 3.08 -10.73 2.10
CA ILE A 33 1.85 -10.77 1.29
C ILE A 33 1.84 -12.04 0.44
N GLN A 34 2.95 -12.35 -0.24
CA GLN A 34 3.09 -13.56 -1.06
C GLN A 34 2.97 -14.84 -0.23
N ALA A 35 3.59 -14.89 0.95
CA ALA A 35 3.52 -16.05 1.85
C ALA A 35 2.09 -16.30 2.34
N ILE A 36 1.37 -15.24 2.73
CA ILE A 36 -0.04 -15.33 3.16
C ILE A 36 -0.93 -15.76 1.99
N ALA A 37 -0.76 -15.16 0.81
CA ALA A 37 -1.53 -15.51 -0.40
C ALA A 37 -1.34 -16.99 -0.78
N THR A 38 -0.10 -17.47 -0.71
CA THR A 38 0.24 -18.89 -0.95
C THR A 38 -0.43 -19.81 0.06
N ALA A 39 -0.38 -19.47 1.35
CA ALA A 39 -1.03 -20.24 2.41
C ALA A 39 -2.56 -20.31 2.24
N LEU A 40 -3.18 -19.22 1.79
CA LEU A 40 -4.62 -19.11 1.55
C LEU A 40 -5.05 -19.60 0.16
N ARG A 41 -4.10 -19.87 -0.74
CA ARG A 41 -4.36 -20.25 -2.16
C ARG A 41 -5.15 -19.19 -2.93
N VAL A 42 -4.83 -17.92 -2.71
CA VAL A 42 -5.41 -16.77 -3.41
C VAL A 42 -4.32 -15.99 -4.16
N SER A 43 -4.72 -15.06 -5.02
CA SER A 43 -3.77 -14.13 -5.63
C SER A 43 -3.30 -13.10 -4.58
N PRO A 44 -2.04 -12.64 -4.61
CA PRO A 44 -1.61 -11.50 -3.79
C PRO A 44 -2.46 -10.24 -4.02
N ALA A 45 -3.03 -10.07 -5.22
CA ALA A 45 -3.94 -8.97 -5.53
C ALA A 45 -5.26 -9.06 -4.75
N ASP A 46 -5.70 -10.26 -4.34
CA ASP A 46 -6.93 -10.42 -3.55
C ASP A 46 -6.74 -10.00 -2.09
N LEU A 47 -5.50 -9.89 -1.62
CA LEU A 47 -5.16 -9.40 -0.28
C LEU A 47 -5.01 -7.87 -0.21
N ILE A 48 -4.85 -7.23 -1.36
CA ILE A 48 -4.66 -5.79 -1.48
C ILE A 48 -5.99 -5.23 -1.96
N ASP A 49 -6.70 -4.54 -1.08
CA ASP A 49 -7.91 -3.83 -1.50
C ASP A 49 -7.53 -2.80 -2.56
N SER A 50 -8.10 -2.91 -3.77
CA SER A 50 -7.93 -1.89 -4.83
C SER A 50 -8.46 -0.52 -4.40
N ALA A 51 -9.29 -0.46 -3.35
CA ALA A 51 -9.81 0.77 -2.76
C ALA A 51 -8.94 1.31 -1.60
N TRP A 52 -7.81 0.68 -1.28
CA TRP A 52 -6.73 1.35 -0.53
C TRP A 52 -6.11 2.43 -1.43
N ALA A 53 -6.77 3.57 -1.46
CA ALA A 53 -6.12 4.82 -1.78
C ALA A 53 -5.07 5.05 -0.68
N PRO A 54 -3.76 5.13 -1.00
CA PRO A 54 -2.79 5.57 0.00
C PRO A 54 -3.29 6.90 0.58
N ALA A 55 -3.13 7.16 1.87
CA ALA A 55 -3.70 8.37 2.49
C ALA A 55 -3.34 9.68 1.75
N VAL A 56 -2.27 9.69 0.94
CA VAL A 56 -1.90 10.76 -0.01
C VAL A 56 -2.97 11.05 -1.09
N ALA A 57 -3.74 10.05 -1.54
CA ALA A 57 -4.82 10.18 -2.52
C ALA A 57 -6.12 10.75 -1.92
N ARG A 58 -6.17 11.02 -0.60
CA ARG A 58 -7.25 11.81 0.02
C ARG A 58 -6.98 13.32 -0.01
N GLY A 59 -5.90 13.75 -0.67
CA GLY A 59 -5.66 15.16 -1.01
C GLY A 59 -6.52 15.64 -2.20
N PRO A 60 -6.63 16.96 -2.44
CA PRO A 60 -7.56 17.57 -3.40
C PRO A 60 -7.29 17.25 -4.89
N TRP A 61 -6.32 16.37 -5.18
CA TRP A 61 -5.87 16.04 -6.54
C TRP A 61 -6.62 14.86 -7.19
N VAL A 62 -7.81 14.50 -6.69
CA VAL A 62 -8.73 13.54 -7.35
C VAL A 62 -9.89 14.31 -7.95
N ARG A 63 -9.66 15.05 -9.04
CA ARG A 63 -10.76 15.56 -9.88
C ARG A 63 -10.57 15.39 -11.39
N ASP A 64 -9.37 15.10 -11.89
CA ASP A 64 -9.14 14.98 -13.34
C ASP A 64 -8.19 13.81 -13.68
N GLN A 65 -8.60 12.56 -13.43
CA GLN A 65 -7.95 11.38 -14.01
C GLN A 65 -8.97 10.57 -14.82
N GLU A 66 -9.53 11.21 -15.85
CA GLU A 66 -10.07 10.44 -16.97
C GLU A 66 -8.90 9.88 -17.80
N LEU A 67 -8.86 8.55 -17.92
CA LEU A 67 -8.51 7.84 -19.15
C LEU A 67 -7.08 7.94 -19.72
N THR A 68 -6.04 8.14 -18.91
CA THR A 68 -4.67 7.79 -19.35
C THR A 68 -4.01 6.89 -18.33
N GLY A 69 -3.78 5.63 -18.71
CA GLY A 69 -3.21 4.57 -17.87
C GLY A 69 -1.73 4.78 -17.57
N GLU A 70 -1.37 5.93 -17.01
CA GLU A 70 0.00 6.27 -16.65
C GLU A 70 0.07 6.47 -15.13
N CYS A 71 0.58 5.47 -14.42
CA CYS A 71 0.96 5.62 -13.01
C CYS A 71 2.13 6.61 -12.92
N ARG A 72 1.84 7.91 -12.89
CA ARG A 72 2.85 8.95 -12.68
C ARG A 72 3.15 9.05 -11.19
N TYR A 73 4.30 8.51 -10.79
CA TYR A 73 4.87 8.75 -9.48
C TYR A 73 5.11 10.27 -9.31
N PRO A 74 4.75 10.91 -8.19
CA PRO A 74 5.12 12.31 -7.99
C PRO A 74 6.64 12.42 -7.88
N PRO A 75 7.28 13.45 -8.48
CA PRO A 75 8.70 13.67 -8.28
C PRO A 75 8.96 13.87 -6.79
N SER A 76 9.86 13.08 -6.22
CA SER A 76 10.26 13.19 -4.82
C SER A 76 10.66 14.63 -4.53
N THR A 77 9.95 15.26 -3.59
CA THR A 77 10.20 16.59 -3.07
C THR A 77 11.70 16.83 -2.87
N THR A 78 12.30 17.69 -3.69
CA THR A 78 13.53 18.39 -3.32
C THR A 78 13.14 19.79 -2.88
N LEU A 79 13.41 20.03 -1.61
CA LEU A 79 13.30 21.26 -0.86
C LEU A 79 14.17 22.37 -1.48
N ALA A 80 13.61 23.58 -1.57
CA ALA A 80 14.27 24.90 -1.71
C ALA A 80 15.06 25.21 -3.00
N HIS A 81 14.58 26.22 -3.74
CA HIS A 81 15.27 27.52 -3.86
C HIS A 81 14.33 28.52 -4.57
N GLN A 82 13.97 29.57 -3.83
CA GLN A 82 13.23 30.74 -4.31
C GLN A 82 14.04 31.43 -5.43
N VAL A 83 13.44 31.64 -6.61
CA VAL A 83 13.97 32.57 -7.61
C VAL A 83 13.02 33.78 -7.62
N PRO A 84 13.50 35.01 -7.34
CA PRO A 84 12.67 36.21 -7.37
C PRO A 84 12.37 36.66 -8.81
N ASP A 85 11.23 37.34 -8.99
CA ASP A 85 10.77 37.98 -10.23
C ASP A 85 11.82 38.93 -10.85
N PRO A 86 11.99 38.85 -12.17
CA PRO A 86 11.96 40.03 -13.03
C PRO A 86 10.70 39.89 -13.91
N GLU A 87 9.84 40.89 -14.07
CA GLU A 87 10.12 42.02 -14.97
C GLU A 87 9.24 43.24 -14.63
N ALA A 88 9.86 44.42 -14.76
CA ALA A 88 9.21 45.70 -15.07
C ALA A 88 9.59 46.07 -16.51
#